data_AF-K1PWV2-F1
#
_entry.id   AF-K1PWV2-F1
#
_cell.length_a   1.000
_cell.length_b   1.000
_cell.length_c   1.000
_cell.angle_alpha   90.00
_cell.angle_beta   90.00
_cell.angle_gamma   90.00
#
_symmetry.space_group_name_H-M   'P 1'
#
loop_
_entity.id
_entity.type
_entity.pdbx_description
1 polymer ?
#
loop_
_entity_poly.entity_id
_entity_poly.type
_entity_poly.pdbx_seq_one_letter_code
_entity_poly.pdbx_strand_id
1 'polypeptide(L)'
;MAITCELAFNVDECSKGERNFCDKLASCTNTVGSYSCTCPKGYYGSGFYCHDKDECRRRSDNKCHSRAKCTNTPGSYTCSCLSGYTGDGVKSCSRKR
;
A
#
# COMPACT_ATOMS: atom_id res chain seq x y z
N MET A 1 6.43 45.03 -14.49
CA MET A 1 5.43 43.99 -14.76
C MET A 1 5.58 42.91 -13.70
N ALA A 2 4.78 42.99 -12.65
CA ALA A 2 4.65 41.90 -11.68
C ALA A 2 3.62 40.93 -12.25
N ILE A 3 4.08 39.82 -12.83
CA ILE A 3 3.19 38.72 -13.18
C ILE A 3 2.85 38.06 -11.85
N THR A 4 1.73 38.48 -11.29
CA THR A 4 1.16 37.89 -10.09
C THR A 4 0.89 36.41 -10.32
N CYS A 5 1.15 35.64 -9.28
CA CYS A 5 0.95 34.22 -9.14
C CYS A 5 -0.55 33.86 -9.29
N GLU A 6 -1.09 33.79 -10.52
CA GLU A 6 -2.52 33.47 -10.73
C GLU A 6 -2.83 32.41 -11.81
N LEU A 7 -1.83 31.69 -12.33
CA LEU A 7 -2.07 30.60 -13.30
C LEU A 7 -1.95 29.17 -12.74
N ALA A 8 -1.73 29.00 -11.43
CA ALA A 8 -1.75 27.68 -10.80
C ALA A 8 -3.17 27.14 -10.56
N PHE A 9 -4.24 27.86 -10.93
CA PHE A 9 -5.57 27.60 -10.37
C PHE A 9 -6.25 26.30 -10.82
N ASN A 10 -5.83 25.65 -11.91
CA ASN A 10 -6.46 24.39 -12.34
C ASN A 10 -5.67 23.64 -13.41
N VAL A 11 -4.37 23.44 -13.20
CA VAL A 11 -3.70 22.38 -13.97
C VAL A 11 -4.13 21.07 -13.33
N ASP A 12 -4.64 20.14 -14.13
CA ASP A 12 -4.86 18.77 -13.69
C ASP A 12 -3.61 17.96 -14.03
N GLU A 13 -2.72 17.80 -13.06
CA GLU A 13 -1.52 16.98 -13.22
C GLU A 13 -1.85 15.50 -13.32
N CYS A 14 -2.98 15.02 -12.79
CA CYS A 14 -3.39 13.63 -12.87
C CYS A 14 -3.82 13.22 -14.29
N SER A 15 -4.50 14.13 -15.01
CA SER A 15 -4.91 13.93 -16.40
C SER A 15 -3.78 14.16 -17.40
N LYS A 16 -2.71 14.85 -17.01
CA LYS A 16 -1.55 15.14 -17.86
C LYS A 16 -0.39 14.21 -17.52
N GLY A 17 -0.29 13.08 -18.24
CA GLY A 17 0.70 12.03 -17.98
C GLY A 17 2.16 12.51 -17.87
N GLU A 18 2.56 13.57 -18.59
CA GLU A 18 3.92 14.13 -18.51
C GLU A 18 4.22 14.93 -17.22
N ARG A 19 3.19 15.29 -16.46
CA ARG A 19 3.30 16.03 -15.17
C ARG A 19 2.91 15.18 -13.97
N ASN A 20 2.36 14.00 -14.21
CA ASN A 20 2.04 13.04 -13.17
C ASN A 20 3.31 12.29 -12.76
N PHE A 21 3.91 12.72 -11.64
CA PHE A 21 5.08 12.06 -11.07
C PHE A 21 4.72 11.04 -9.97
N CYS A 22 3.43 10.72 -9.78
CA CYS A 22 3.04 9.70 -8.82
C CYS A 22 3.70 8.35 -9.14
N ASP A 23 3.95 7.55 -8.10
CA ASP A 23 4.33 6.15 -8.28
C ASP A 23 3.25 5.44 -9.10
N LYS A 24 3.64 4.45 -9.92
CA LYS A 24 2.70 3.68 -10.74
C LYS A 24 1.63 2.95 -9.90
N LEU A 25 1.94 2.66 -8.64
CA LEU A 25 1.00 2.04 -7.71
C LEU A 25 0.09 3.06 -7.00
N ALA A 26 0.47 4.34 -6.99
CA ALA A 26 -0.23 5.38 -6.26
C ALA A 26 -1.44 5.92 -7.02
N SER A 27 -2.43 6.38 -6.25
CA SER A 27 -3.56 7.14 -6.77
C SER A 27 -3.24 8.63 -6.78
N CYS A 28 -3.47 9.28 -7.92
CA CYS A 28 -3.33 10.73 -8.06
C CYS A 28 -4.66 11.42 -7.73
N THR A 29 -4.62 12.47 -6.92
CA THR A 29 -5.77 13.33 -6.62
C THR A 29 -5.41 14.77 -6.91
N ASN A 30 -6.07 15.36 -7.91
CA ASN A 30 -5.86 16.75 -8.27
C ASN A 30 -6.46 17.68 -7.21
N THR A 31 -5.79 18.80 -6.93
CA THR A 31 -6.24 19.81 -5.96
C THR A 31 -6.15 21.20 -6.58
N VAL A 32 -6.78 22.21 -5.97
CA VAL A 32 -6.63 23.58 -6.47
C VAL A 32 -5.20 24.04 -6.19
N GLY A 33 -4.42 24.32 -7.24
CA GLY A 33 -3.03 24.77 -7.11
C GLY A 33 -1.96 23.67 -7.15
N SER A 34 -2.34 22.38 -7.08
CA SER A 34 -1.38 21.26 -7.01
C SER A 34 -2.07 19.91 -7.19
N TYR A 35 -1.36 18.81 -6.90
CA TYR A 35 -1.91 17.47 -6.81
C TYR A 35 -1.26 16.70 -5.66
N SER A 36 -1.89 15.60 -5.25
CA SER A 36 -1.36 14.69 -4.25
C SER A 36 -1.34 13.26 -4.77
N CYS A 37 -0.35 12.49 -4.34
CA CYS A 37 -0.23 11.07 -4.63
C CYS A 37 -0.42 10.29 -3.34
N THR A 38 -1.22 9.24 -3.37
CA THR A 38 -1.49 8.40 -2.20
C THR A 38 -1.15 6.95 -2.52
N CYS A 39 -0.30 6.34 -1.69
CA CYS A 39 -0.01 4.91 -1.81
C CYS A 39 -1.25 4.06 -1.50
N PRO A 40 -1.43 2.92 -2.19
CA PRO A 40 -2.55 2.03 -1.93
C PRO A 40 -2.39 1.33 -0.57
N LYS A 41 -3.48 0.73 -0.09
CA LYS A 41 -3.46 -0.07 1.14
C LYS A 41 -2.42 -1.20 1.03
N GLY A 42 -1.69 -1.44 2.12
CA GLY A 42 -0.58 -2.41 2.15
C GLY A 42 0.75 -1.81 1.72
N TYR A 43 0.78 -0.53 1.33
CA TYR A 43 2.01 0.20 1.00
C TYR A 43 2.18 1.41 1.90
N TYR A 44 3.39 1.93 1.99
CA TYR A 44 3.73 3.17 2.69
C TYR A 44 4.72 4.00 1.86
N GLY A 45 4.75 5.30 2.10
CA GLY A 45 5.61 6.23 1.38
C GLY A 45 4.91 7.56 1.12
N SER A 46 5.49 8.36 0.23
CA SER A 46 4.99 9.71 -0.13
C SER A 46 3.92 9.69 -1.22
N GLY A 47 3.62 8.53 -1.81
CA GLY A 47 2.79 8.42 -3.03
C GLY A 47 3.54 8.69 -4.32
N PHE A 48 4.64 9.45 -4.28
CA PHE A 48 5.62 9.53 -5.38
C PHE A 48 6.53 8.31 -5.41
N TYR A 49 6.73 7.69 -4.24
CA TYR A 49 7.39 6.41 -4.08
C TYR A 49 6.58 5.57 -3.10
N CYS A 50 6.18 4.38 -3.51
CA CYS A 50 5.44 3.45 -2.67
C CYS A 50 6.25 2.18 -2.40
N HIS A 51 6.41 1.86 -1.12
CA HIS A 51 7.08 0.67 -0.65
C HIS A 51 6.07 -0.28 -0.04
N ASP A 52 6.23 -1.56 -0.33
CA ASP A 52 5.42 -2.63 0.26
C ASP A 52 5.63 -2.66 1.79
N LYS A 53 4.52 -2.69 2.54
CA LYS A 53 4.58 -2.86 3.99
C LYS A 53 4.70 -4.34 4.28
N ASP A 54 5.84 -4.76 4.82
CA ASP A 54 6.00 -6.14 5.27
C ASP A 54 5.34 -6.35 6.64
N GLU A 55 4.09 -6.84 6.64
CA GLU A 55 3.34 -7.15 7.87
C GLU A 55 3.89 -8.36 8.63
N CYS A 56 4.80 -9.15 8.05
CA CYS A 56 5.41 -10.29 8.71
C CYS A 56 6.60 -9.89 9.61
N ARG A 57 7.14 -8.66 9.49
CA ARG A 57 8.26 -8.19 10.35
C ARG A 57 7.90 -8.08 11.82
N ARG A 58 6.65 -7.77 12.14
CA ARG A 58 6.15 -7.65 13.51
C ARG A 58 4.89 -8.46 13.69
N ARG A 59 4.81 -9.21 14.79
CA ARG A 59 3.65 -10.05 15.08
C ARG A 59 2.35 -9.25 15.25
N SER A 60 2.45 -8.00 15.70
CA SER A 60 1.31 -7.08 15.85
C SER A 60 0.68 -6.65 14.53
N ASP A 61 1.42 -6.75 13.43
CA ASP A 61 1.04 -6.14 12.16
C ASP A 61 0.31 -7.14 11.24
N ASN A 62 0.37 -8.44 11.59
CA ASN A 62 -0.37 -9.51 10.92
C ASN A 62 -1.37 -10.21 11.85
N LYS A 63 -2.35 -10.87 11.23
CA LYS A 63 -3.41 -11.62 11.93
C LYS A 63 -3.19 -13.13 11.85
N CYS A 64 -1.99 -13.59 11.53
CA CYS A 64 -1.74 -15.02 11.42
C CYS A 64 -2.00 -15.73 12.75
N HIS A 65 -2.46 -16.97 12.68
CA HIS A 65 -2.64 -17.84 13.84
C HIS A 65 -1.27 -18.14 14.49
N SER A 66 -1.22 -18.44 15.79
CA SER A 66 0.04 -18.72 16.52
C SER A 66 0.83 -19.90 15.92
N ARG A 67 0.12 -20.84 15.29
CA ARG A 67 0.67 -22.00 14.57
C ARG A 67 0.65 -21.85 13.05
N ALA A 68 0.73 -20.62 12.55
CA ALA A 68 0.85 -20.33 11.13
C ALA A 68 2.15 -19.56 10.83
N LYS A 69 2.71 -19.82 9.66
CA LYS A 69 3.79 -19.05 9.06
C LYS A 69 3.20 -17.86 8.30
N CYS A 70 3.73 -16.67 8.55
CA CYS A 70 3.45 -15.47 7.77
C CYS A 70 4.40 -15.44 6.55
N THR A 71 3.87 -15.13 5.37
CA THR A 71 4.65 -14.88 4.16
C THR A 71 4.19 -13.55 3.57
N ASN A 72 5.12 -12.59 3.48
CA ASN A 72 4.84 -11.29 2.91
C ASN A 72 4.61 -11.37 1.41
N THR A 73 3.73 -10.52 0.88
CA THR A 73 3.39 -10.43 -0.55
C THR A 73 3.20 -8.97 -0.94
N PRO A 74 3.37 -8.58 -2.21
CA PRO A 74 3.12 -7.20 -2.60
C PRO A 74 1.69 -6.73 -2.25
N GLY A 75 1.58 -5.77 -1.34
CA GLY A 75 0.35 -5.15 -0.85
C GLY A 75 -0.40 -5.92 0.23
N SER A 76 0.12 -7.05 0.71
CA SER A 76 -0.56 -7.90 1.70
C SER A 76 0.36 -8.98 2.27
N TYR A 77 -0.20 -9.94 3.00
CA TYR A 77 0.50 -11.13 3.45
C TYR A 77 -0.42 -12.34 3.41
N THR A 78 0.19 -13.52 3.44
CA THR A 78 -0.52 -14.79 3.56
C THR A 78 -0.11 -15.51 4.83
N CYS A 79 -1.06 -16.24 5.40
CA CYS A 79 -0.81 -17.09 6.57
C CYS A 79 -1.07 -18.54 6.19
N SER A 80 -0.08 -19.40 6.39
CA SER A 80 -0.21 -20.85 6.14
C SER A 80 0.08 -21.63 7.40
N CYS A 81 -0.78 -22.61 7.73
CA CYS A 81 -0.54 -23.44 8.90
C CYS A 81 0.80 -24.17 8.81
N LEU A 82 1.49 -24.26 9.95
CA LEU A 82 2.75 -25.00 10.04
C LEU A 82 2.56 -26.48 9.68
N SER A 83 3.66 -27.15 9.31
CA SER A 83 3.66 -28.58 9.02
C SER A 83 2.99 -29.40 10.12
N GLY A 84 2.14 -30.35 9.74
CA GLY A 84 1.31 -31.12 10.67
C GLY A 84 0.04 -30.42 11.15
N TYR A 85 -0.23 -29.18 10.72
CA TYR A 85 -1.48 -28.46 10.99
C TYR A 85 -2.24 -28.13 9.70
N THR A 86 -3.56 -27.96 9.81
CA THR A 86 -4.49 -27.57 8.75
C THR A 86 -5.50 -26.54 9.26
N GLY A 87 -6.02 -25.71 8.35
CA GLY A 87 -6.93 -24.62 8.67
C GLY A 87 -6.71 -23.41 7.76
N ASP A 88 -7.30 -22.26 8.13
CA ASP A 88 -7.26 -21.02 7.35
C ASP A 88 -5.98 -20.20 7.56
N GLY A 89 -5.12 -20.60 8.51
CA GLY A 89 -3.87 -19.90 8.82
C GLY A 89 -4.04 -18.60 9.63
N VAL A 90 -5.24 -18.06 9.76
CA VAL A 90 -5.54 -16.77 10.42
C VAL A 90 -6.24 -17.01 11.75
N LYS A 91 -7.38 -17.71 11.74
CA LYS A 91 -8.17 -18.01 12.93
C LYS A 91 -7.91 -19.42 13.44
N SER A 92 -7.61 -20.37 12.55
CA SER A 92 -7.52 -21.78 12.90
C SER A 92 -6.31 -22.46 12.26
N CYS A 93 -5.54 -23.14 13.10
CA CYS A 93 -4.62 -24.21 12.70
C CYS A 93 -4.72 -25.36 13.70
N SER A 94 -5.39 -26.44 13.30
CA SER A 94 -5.57 -27.67 14.07
C SER A 94 -4.65 -28.77 13.54
N ARG A 95 -4.27 -29.74 14.39
CA ARG A 95 -3.40 -30.85 13.95
C ARG A 95 -4.11 -31.68 12.88
N LYS A 96 -3.41 -31.99 11.80
CA LYS A 96 -3.83 -32.98 10.81
C LYS A 96 -3.91 -34.33 11.53
N ARG A 97 -5.06 -34.99 11.43
CA ARG A 97 -5.25 -36.36 11.93
C ARG A 97 -4.73 -37.35 10.90
#